data_AF-A0A1M6Q239-F1
#
_entry.id   AF-A0A1M6Q239-F1
#
_cell.length_a   1.000
_cell.length_b   1.000
_cell.length_c   1.000
_cell.angle_alpha   90.00
_cell.angle_beta   90.00
_cell.angle_gamma   90.00
#
_symmetry.space_group_name_H-M   'P 1'
#
loop_
_entity.id
_entity.type
_entity.pdbx_description
1 polymer ?
#
loop_
_entity_poly.entity_id
_entity_poly.type
_entity_poly.pdbx_seq_one_letter_code
_entity_poly.pdbx_strand_id
1 'polypeptide(L)'
;MSETALVWITVSEILVLVAGLAFFLIWLGSLLGRIASTLEAGSGLVSKIADDARAIRPGLQHVNRTGGTVAGALPLLYGFAEETLRKVAPTPERPRVATPASGRRRSRIHEAVGYSPPRHSA
;
A
#
# COMPACT_ATOMS: atom_id res chain seq x y z
N MET A 1 64.96 -0.39 27.25
CA MET A 1 64.25 -1.58 26.75
C MET A 1 65.26 -2.44 26.02
N SER A 2 65.35 -3.75 26.30
CA SER A 2 66.28 -4.65 25.60
C SER A 2 65.77 -4.96 24.18
N GLU A 3 66.66 -5.25 23.23
CA GLU A 3 66.29 -5.62 21.85
C GLU A 3 65.28 -6.78 21.80
N THR A 4 65.43 -7.75 22.69
CA THR A 4 64.50 -8.88 22.84
C THR A 4 63.08 -8.44 23.21
N ALA A 5 62.92 -7.40 24.04
CA ALA A 5 61.61 -6.89 24.42
C ALA A 5 60.90 -6.21 23.25
N LEU A 6 61.64 -5.47 22.41
CA LEU A 6 61.10 -4.86 21.18
C LEU A 6 60.58 -5.94 20.22
N VAL A 7 61.35 -7.01 20.00
CA VAL A 7 60.96 -8.13 19.13
C VAL A 7 59.64 -8.75 19.61
N TRP A 8 59.51 -9.05 20.90
CA TRP A 8 58.29 -9.65 21.44
C TRP A 8 57.06 -8.75 21.30
N ILE A 9 57.21 -7.43 21.50
CA ILE A 9 56.12 -6.47 21.34
C ILE A 9 55.70 -6.41 19.88
N THR A 10 56.64 -6.27 18.93
CA THR A 10 56.32 -6.19 17.50
C THR A 10 55.69 -7.49 16.99
N VAL A 11 56.21 -8.65 17.38
CA VAL A 11 55.59 -9.94 17.01
C VAL A 11 54.18 -10.04 17.55
N SER A 12 53.96 -9.63 18.80
CA SER A 12 52.62 -9.63 19.40
C SER A 12 51.66 -8.68 18.68
N GLU A 13 52.11 -7.47 18.32
CA GLU A 13 51.32 -6.50 17.56
C GLU A 13 50.91 -7.06 16.20
N ILE A 14 51.84 -7.67 15.45
CA ILE A 14 51.53 -8.30 14.16
C ILE A 14 50.49 -9.40 14.34
N LEU A 15 50.65 -10.27 15.35
CA LEU A 15 49.69 -11.34 15.63
C LEU A 15 48.29 -10.79 15.93
N VAL A 16 48.21 -9.73 16.73
CA VAL A 16 46.95 -9.05 17.04
C VAL A 16 46.31 -8.45 15.80
N LEU A 17 47.10 -7.78 14.94
CA LEU A 17 46.61 -7.21 13.68
C LEU A 17 46.10 -8.27 12.72
N VAL A 18 46.84 -9.38 12.56
CA VAL A 18 46.42 -10.49 11.70
C VAL A 18 45.16 -11.16 12.25
N ALA A 19 45.09 -11.41 13.56
CA ALA A 19 43.91 -11.99 14.19
C ALA A 19 42.68 -11.08 14.05
N GLY A 20 42.84 -9.78 14.28
CA GLY A 20 41.78 -8.78 14.10
C GLY A 20 41.30 -8.70 12.65
N LEU A 21 42.23 -8.70 11.69
CA LEU A 21 41.89 -8.70 10.26
C LEU A 21 41.15 -9.98 9.87
N ALA A 22 41.62 -11.15 10.29
CA ALA A 22 40.96 -12.42 10.02
C ALA A 22 39.54 -12.44 10.60
N PHE A 23 39.38 -12.02 11.84
CA PHE A 23 38.06 -11.91 12.48
C PHE A 23 37.14 -10.96 11.71
N PHE A 24 37.64 -9.78 11.33
CA PHE A 24 36.88 -8.79 10.59
C PHE A 24 36.41 -9.31 9.23
N LEU A 25 37.27 -10.02 8.49
CA LEU A 25 36.92 -10.60 7.20
C LEU A 25 35.89 -11.73 7.34
N ILE A 26 36.02 -12.58 8.36
CA ILE A 26 35.03 -13.62 8.67
C ILE A 26 33.67 -12.98 8.99
N TRP A 27 33.69 -11.92 9.80
CA TRP A 27 32.49 -11.17 10.15
C TRP A 27 31.83 -10.55 8.92
N LEU A 28 32.58 -9.80 8.11
CA LEU A 28 32.09 -9.20 6.86
C LEU A 28 31.53 -10.25 5.90
N GLY A 29 32.23 -11.37 5.72
CA GLY A 29 31.78 -12.49 4.90
C GLY A 29 30.44 -13.05 5.37
N SER A 30 30.25 -13.16 6.69
CA SER A 30 28.96 -13.59 7.26
C SER A 30 27.83 -12.59 7.00
N LEU A 31 28.10 -11.29 7.06
CA LEU A 31 27.13 -10.24 6.74
C LEU A 31 26.76 -10.26 5.26
N LEU A 32 27.76 -10.36 4.38
CA LEU A 32 27.55 -10.47 2.94
C LEU A 32 26.75 -11.73 2.59
N GLY A 33 27.04 -12.86 3.23
CA GLY A 33 26.29 -14.10 3.03
C GLY A 33 24.82 -13.95 3.43
N ARG A 34 24.53 -13.27 4.55
CA ARG A 34 23.15 -12.97 4.96
C ARG A 34 22.43 -12.06 3.96
N ILE A 35 23.09 -11.01 3.49
CA ILE A 35 22.52 -10.10 2.48
C ILE A 35 22.25 -10.86 1.18
N ALA A 36 23.22 -11.65 0.70
CA ALA A 36 23.08 -12.45 -0.52
C ALA A 36 21.87 -13.39 -0.42
N SER A 37 21.72 -14.11 0.70
CA SER A 37 20.57 -15.01 0.91
C SER A 37 19.21 -14.27 0.90
N THR A 38 19.17 -13.05 1.42
CA THR A 38 17.95 -12.22 1.42
C THR A 38 17.63 -11.71 0.01
N LEU A 39 18.65 -11.31 -0.75
CA LEU A 39 18.50 -10.88 -2.15
C LEU A 39 18.09 -12.03 -3.06
N GLU A 40 18.62 -13.23 -2.84
CA GLU A 40 18.24 -14.44 -3.57
C GLU A 40 16.78 -14.81 -3.31
N ALA A 41 16.35 -14.81 -2.04
CA ALA A 41 14.96 -15.02 -1.68
C ALA A 41 14.03 -13.95 -2.29
N GLY A 42 14.45 -12.68 -2.26
CA GLY A 42 13.74 -11.58 -2.88
C GLY A 42 13.62 -11.74 -4.40
N SER A 43 14.70 -12.13 -5.08
CA SER A 43 14.70 -12.39 -6.52
C SER A 43 13.75 -13.53 -6.89
N GLY A 44 13.76 -14.62 -6.12
CA GLY A 44 12.84 -15.74 -6.32
C GLY A 44 11.37 -15.34 -6.15
N LEU A 45 11.07 -14.49 -5.16
CA LEU A 45 9.72 -13.95 -4.97
C LEU A 45 9.29 -13.06 -6.13
N VAL A 46 10.16 -12.13 -6.57
CA VAL A 46 9.86 -11.24 -7.70
C VAL A 46 9.63 -12.03 -8.99
N SER A 47 10.42 -13.08 -9.24
CA SER A 47 10.21 -13.96 -10.39
C SER A 47 8.84 -14.64 -10.35
N LYS A 48 8.45 -15.19 -9.20
CA LYS A 48 7.12 -15.81 -9.02
C LYS A 48 5.99 -14.80 -9.24
N ILE A 49 6.10 -13.60 -8.67
CA ILE A 49 5.12 -12.52 -8.87
C ILE A 49 5.01 -12.17 -10.36
N ALA A 50 6.13 -12.11 -11.09
CA ALA A 50 6.13 -11.83 -12.52
C ALA A 50 5.45 -12.94 -13.32
N ASP A 51 5.66 -14.21 -12.94
CA ASP A 51 5.01 -15.36 -13.59
C ASP A 51 3.50 -15.39 -13.31
N ASP A 52 3.09 -15.17 -12.06
CA ASP A 52 1.69 -15.03 -11.67
C ASP A 52 1.01 -13.86 -12.42
N ALA A 53 1.70 -12.72 -12.50
CA ALA A 53 1.21 -11.57 -13.24
C ALA A 53 1.03 -11.89 -14.72
N ARG A 54 1.95 -12.63 -15.35
CA ARG A 54 1.79 -13.08 -16.75
C ARG A 54 0.57 -13.99 -16.91
N ALA A 55 0.34 -14.91 -15.96
CA ALA A 55 -0.80 -15.82 -16.00
C ALA A 55 -2.15 -15.09 -15.82
N ILE A 56 -2.20 -14.06 -14.95
CA ILE A 56 -3.43 -13.33 -14.62
C ILE A 56 -3.76 -12.22 -15.65
N ARG A 57 -2.75 -11.66 -16.32
CA ARG A 57 -2.91 -10.52 -17.25
C ARG A 57 -4.00 -10.73 -18.33
N PRO A 58 -4.13 -11.90 -19.00
CA PRO A 58 -5.19 -12.14 -19.96
C PRO A 58 -6.59 -12.09 -19.33
N GLY A 59 -6.73 -12.66 -18.12
CA GLY A 59 -7.97 -12.63 -17.36
C GLY A 59 -8.38 -11.19 -17.00
N LEU A 60 -7.43 -10.38 -16.53
CA LEU A 60 -7.67 -8.95 -16.28
C LEU A 60 -8.07 -8.19 -17.54
N GLN A 61 -7.44 -8.47 -18.69
CA GLN A 61 -7.85 -7.84 -19.96
C GLN A 61 -9.28 -8.21 -20.35
N HIS A 62 -9.67 -9.47 -20.15
CA HIS A 62 -11.04 -9.92 -20.42
C HIS A 62 -12.04 -9.25 -19.48
N VAL A 63 -11.78 -9.26 -18.17
CA VAL A 63 -12.63 -8.60 -17.17
C VAL A 63 -12.75 -7.11 -17.45
N ASN A 64 -11.66 -6.43 -17.80
CA ASN A 64 -11.68 -4.99 -18.06
C ASN A 64 -12.43 -4.65 -19.36
N ARG A 65 -12.34 -5.52 -20.37
CA ARG A 65 -13.15 -5.39 -21.60
C ARG A 65 -14.64 -5.54 -21.29
N THR A 66 -15.03 -6.61 -20.59
CA THR A 66 -16.42 -6.86 -20.21
C THR A 66 -16.95 -5.77 -19.28
N GLY A 67 -16.17 -5.37 -18.28
CA GLY A 67 -16.49 -4.26 -17.38
C GLY A 67 -16.65 -2.94 -18.13
N GLY A 68 -15.80 -2.65 -19.11
CA GLY A 68 -15.95 -1.50 -20.00
C GLY A 68 -17.26 -1.53 -20.80
N THR A 69 -17.66 -2.70 -21.31
CA THR A 69 -18.96 -2.88 -21.98
C THR A 69 -20.13 -2.65 -21.02
N VAL A 70 -20.08 -3.23 -19.81
CA VAL A 70 -21.12 -3.06 -18.79
C VAL A 70 -21.20 -1.60 -18.33
N ALA A 71 -20.06 -0.96 -18.07
CA ALA A 71 -19.99 0.45 -17.69
C ALA A 71 -20.48 1.38 -18.80
N GLY A 72 -20.23 1.04 -20.07
CA GLY A 72 -20.78 1.76 -21.23
C GLY A 72 -22.29 1.62 -21.37
N ALA A 73 -22.88 0.51 -20.90
CA ALA A 73 -24.32 0.28 -20.91
C ALA A 73 -25.05 0.92 -19.71
N LEU A 74 -24.36 1.21 -18.60
CA LEU A 74 -24.95 1.80 -17.39
C LEU A 74 -25.74 3.10 -17.66
N PRO A 75 -25.26 4.08 -18.47
CA PRO A 75 -26.03 5.28 -18.79
C PRO A 75 -27.36 4.98 -19.48
N LEU A 76 -27.40 3.96 -20.36
CA LEU A 76 -28.64 3.55 -21.05
C LEU A 76 -29.61 2.89 -20.07
N LEU A 77 -29.10 2.04 -19.18
CA LEU A 77 -29.91 1.41 -18.13
C LEU A 77 -30.45 2.46 -17.14
N TYR A 78 -29.65 3.45 -16.79
CA TYR A 78 -30.08 4.57 -15.94
C TYR A 78 -31.13 5.42 -16.64
N GLY A 79 -30.94 5.77 -17.91
CA GLY A 79 -31.91 6.53 -18.69
C GLY A 79 -33.24 5.80 -18.86
N PHE A 80 -33.21 4.49 -19.15
CA PHE A 80 -34.40 3.66 -19.21
C PHE A 80 -35.10 3.52 -17.85
N ALA A 81 -34.33 3.37 -16.77
CA ALA A 81 -34.87 3.34 -15.42
C ALA A 81 -35.53 4.67 -15.04
N GLU A 82 -34.93 5.82 -15.40
CA GLU A 82 -35.51 7.14 -15.16
C GLU A 82 -36.80 7.35 -15.95
N GLU A 83 -36.82 6.97 -17.23
CA GLU A 83 -38.00 7.06 -18.08
C GLU A 83 -39.14 6.16 -17.57
N THR A 84 -38.81 4.94 -17.16
CA THR A 84 -39.78 4.00 -16.57
C THR A 84 -40.30 4.52 -15.23
N LEU A 85 -39.44 5.04 -14.36
CA LEU A 85 -39.88 5.67 -13.10
C LEU A 85 -40.80 6.85 -13.36
N ARG A 86 -40.49 7.72 -14.34
CA ARG A 86 -41.37 8.85 -14.69
C ARG A 86 -42.75 8.41 -15.17
N LYS A 87 -42.84 7.25 -15.83
CA LYS A 87 -44.11 6.72 -16.39
C LYS A 87 -44.92 5.91 -15.38
N VAL A 88 -44.26 5.19 -14.47
CA VAL A 88 -44.90 4.16 -13.63
C VAL A 88 -44.97 4.56 -12.16
N ALA A 89 -44.02 5.38 -11.67
CA ALA A 89 -44.04 5.81 -10.28
C ALA A 89 -44.89 7.09 -10.13
N PRO A 90 -45.95 7.09 -9.31
CA PRO A 90 -46.47 8.35 -8.80
C PRO A 90 -45.32 9.05 -8.07
N THR A 91 -45.13 10.35 -8.30
CA THR A 91 -44.22 11.16 -7.47
C THR A 91 -44.60 10.90 -6.02
N PRO A 92 -43.76 10.22 -5.21
CA PRO A 92 -44.13 9.90 -3.86
C PRO A 92 -44.26 11.22 -3.12
N GLU A 93 -45.42 11.46 -2.52
CA GLU A 93 -45.60 12.59 -1.62
C GLU A 93 -44.66 12.36 -0.44
N ARG A 94 -43.47 12.95 -0.52
CA ARG A 94 -42.50 12.85 0.56
C ARG A 94 -43.15 13.49 1.77
N PRO A 95 -43.29 12.78 2.90
CA PRO A 95 -43.76 13.39 4.13
C PRO A 95 -42.91 14.64 4.35
N ARG A 96 -43.56 15.77 4.66
CA ARG A 96 -42.82 16.96 5.11
C ARG A 96 -41.88 16.48 6.19
N VAL A 97 -40.58 16.59 5.94
CA VAL A 97 -39.57 16.19 6.91
C VAL A 97 -39.96 16.82 8.23
N ALA A 98 -40.05 16.00 9.30
CA ALA A 98 -40.40 16.49 10.62
C ALA A 98 -39.36 17.54 11.03
N THR A 99 -39.69 18.81 10.83
CA THR A 99 -38.87 19.92 11.28
C THR A 99 -39.03 19.95 12.78
N PRO A 100 -37.94 19.84 13.57
CA PRO A 100 -38.04 20.03 15.01
C PRO A 100 -38.64 21.42 15.28
N ALA A 101 -39.38 21.58 16.38
CA ALA A 101 -39.98 22.88 16.74
C ALA A 101 -38.94 24.02 16.85
N SER A 102 -37.65 23.68 16.99
CA SER A 102 -36.51 24.59 16.96
C SER A 102 -36.07 25.03 15.54
N GLY A 103 -36.81 24.67 14.49
CA GLY A 103 -36.59 25.08 13.10
C GLY A 103 -35.45 24.39 12.36
N ARG A 104 -34.30 24.14 13.02
CA ARG A 104 -33.14 23.49 12.39
C ARG A 104 -32.54 22.43 13.32
N ARG A 105 -32.42 21.19 12.83
CA ARG A 105 -31.74 20.10 13.56
C ARG A 105 -30.23 20.36 13.49
N ARG A 106 -29.61 20.71 14.61
CA ARG A 106 -28.15 20.80 14.73
C ARG A 106 -27.57 19.39 14.67
N SER A 107 -27.20 18.93 13.47
CA SER A 107 -26.56 17.63 13.25
C SER A 107 -25.10 17.70 13.70
N ARG A 108 -24.73 16.91 14.72
CA ARG A 108 -23.33 16.70 15.14
C ARG A 108 -22.64 15.54 14.40
N ILE A 109 -23.30 14.96 13.40
CA ILE A 109 -22.75 13.82 12.65
C ILE A 109 -21.41 14.19 11.98
N HIS A 110 -21.26 15.45 11.57
CA HIS A 110 -20.03 15.96 10.98
C HIS A 110 -18.89 16.14 12.00
N GLU A 111 -19.19 16.39 13.28
CA GLU A 111 -18.18 16.50 14.34
C GLU A 111 -17.50 15.15 14.65
N ALA A 112 -18.26 14.05 14.54
CA ALA A 112 -17.72 12.70 14.77
C ALA A 112 -16.73 12.24 13.69
N VAL A 113 -16.79 12.82 12.49
CA VAL A 113 -15.94 12.45 11.33
C VAL A 113 -14.94 13.54 10.93
N GLY A 114 -14.78 14.59 11.76
CA GLY A 114 -13.83 15.68 11.51
C GLY A 114 -14.16 16.55 10.29
N TYR A 115 -15.39 16.48 9.78
CA TYR A 115 -15.81 17.25 8.61
C TYR A 115 -16.30 18.64 9.03
N SER A 116 -15.62 19.69 8.57
CA SER A 116 -16.05 21.07 8.76
C SER A 116 -16.72 21.59 7.48
N PRO A 117 -18.06 21.74 7.44
CA PRO A 117 -18.74 22.19 6.24
C PRO A 117 -18.35 23.64 5.89
N PRO A 118 -18.10 23.96 4.61
CA PRO A 118 -17.80 25.32 4.19
C PRO A 118 -19.01 26.23 4.42
N ARG A 119 -18.80 27.34 5.14
CA ARG A 119 -19.84 28.36 5.36
C ARG A 119 -20.18 29.00 4.02
N HIS A 120 -21.36 28.70 3.49
CA HIS A 120 -21.94 29.54 2.46
C HIS A 120 -22.56 30.76 3.16
N SER A 121 -21.92 31.91 2.98
CA SER A 121 -22.51 33.22 3.28
C SER A 121 -23.64 33.46 2.28
N ALA A 122 -24.86 33.58 2.81
CA ALA A 122 -26.02 34.10 2.09
C ALA A 122 -25.88 35.62 1.91
#